data_AF-A0A6M3ZM94-F1
#
_entry.id   AF-A0A6M3ZM94-F1
#
_cell.length_a   1.000
_cell.length_b   1.000
_cell.length_c   1.000
_cell.angle_alpha   90.00
_cell.angle_beta   90.00
_cell.angle_gamma   90.00
#
_symmetry.space_group_name_H-M   'P 1'
#
loop_
_entity.id
_entity.type
_entity.pdbx_description
1 polymer ?
#
loop_
_entity_poly.entity_id
_entity_poly.type
_entity_poly.pdbx_seq_one_letter_code
_entity_poly.pdbx_strand_id
1 'polypeptide(L)'
;MKKNLISIHFDGPIARDHAIQLRTFAKTLGHIQTAIDRAFLDIKYGSIWKYARLSEDDYEQTDFLLQQTREGGFIADLIGSDESNKDTITRINNAVAPAYEQSNSSQPIEQEAISDQLDSRKRNYNAGVQEPVSYETLIHNPDPAQTRAYGDRSIVKEFDQIASAIRGLYIILCKRTIGRKLSPCPEPQ
;
A
#
# COMPACT_ATOMS: atom_id res chain seq x y z
N MET A 1 21.19 -12.29 -6.63
CA MET A 1 20.33 -11.22 -7.18
C MET A 1 19.58 -10.57 -6.04
N LYS A 2 19.68 -9.24 -5.92
CA LYS A 2 19.29 -8.43 -4.75
C LYS A 2 17.80 -8.66 -4.38
N LYS A 3 17.54 -9.36 -3.26
CA LYS A 3 16.18 -9.63 -2.75
C LYS A 3 15.67 -8.54 -1.78
N ASN A 4 16.46 -7.49 -1.55
CA ASN A 4 16.18 -6.45 -0.55
C ASN A 4 16.03 -5.07 -1.21
N LEU A 5 15.33 -5.01 -2.35
CA LEU A 5 15.21 -3.80 -3.17
C LEU A 5 13.74 -3.39 -3.31
N ILE A 6 13.42 -2.15 -2.94
CA ILE A 6 12.17 -1.47 -3.31
C ILE A 6 12.53 -0.43 -4.37
N SER A 7 11.92 -0.51 -5.55
CA SER A 7 12.15 0.44 -6.64
C SER A 7 10.90 1.28 -6.87
N ILE A 8 11.09 2.60 -6.91
CA ILE A 8 10.04 3.57 -7.17
C ILE A 8 10.30 4.16 -8.55
N HIS A 9 9.39 3.96 -9.48
CA HIS A 9 9.47 4.52 -10.82
C HIS A 9 8.35 5.52 -11.02
N PHE A 10 8.70 6.80 -11.18
CA PHE A 10 7.76 7.82 -11.64
C PHE A 10 7.93 8.00 -13.15
N ASP A 11 6.82 7.84 -13.87
CA ASP A 11 6.75 8.00 -15.32
C ASP A 11 5.54 8.86 -15.71
N GLY A 12 5.49 9.27 -16.98
CA GLY A 12 4.42 10.07 -17.56
C GLY A 12 4.50 11.56 -17.19
N PRO A 13 3.37 12.29 -17.24
CA PRO A 13 3.36 13.76 -17.12
C PRO A 13 3.86 14.33 -15.79
N ILE A 14 4.02 13.47 -14.78
CA ILE A 14 4.53 13.76 -13.44
C ILE A 14 6.07 13.80 -13.38
N ALA A 15 6.75 13.05 -14.26
CA ALA A 15 8.20 13.03 -14.38
C ALA A 15 8.59 13.78 -15.67
N ARG A 16 9.06 15.02 -15.53
CA ARG A 16 9.50 15.85 -16.67
C ARG A 16 11.01 16.03 -16.58
N ASP A 17 11.71 15.78 -17.68
CA ASP A 17 13.18 15.92 -17.75
C ASP A 17 13.90 15.18 -16.61
N HIS A 18 13.46 13.95 -16.32
CA HIS A 18 13.99 13.12 -15.21
C HIS A 18 13.85 13.75 -13.82
N ALA A 19 12.94 14.71 -13.67
CA ALA A 19 12.66 15.39 -12.41
C ALA A 19 11.20 15.22 -12.00
N ILE A 20 10.99 15.14 -10.68
CA ILE A 20 9.67 15.17 -10.04
C ILE A 20 9.61 16.29 -9.02
N GLN A 21 8.40 16.64 -8.62
CA GLN A 21 8.23 17.62 -7.55
C GLN A 21 8.72 17.07 -6.22
N LEU A 22 9.53 17.86 -5.51
CA LEU A 22 10.04 17.53 -4.18
C LEU A 22 8.92 17.09 -3.21
N ARG A 23 7.76 17.75 -3.28
CA ARG A 23 6.60 17.40 -2.44
C ARG A 23 6.09 15.98 -2.71
N THR A 24 6.01 15.57 -3.97
CA THR A 24 5.60 14.21 -4.33
C THR A 24 6.62 13.23 -3.81
N PHE A 25 7.91 13.48 -4.09
CA PHE A 25 8.97 12.59 -3.67
C PHE A 25 9.02 12.41 -2.14
N ALA A 26 9.02 13.50 -1.38
CA ALA A 26 9.07 13.47 0.08
C ALA A 26 7.86 12.74 0.70
N LYS A 27 6.65 12.97 0.15
CA LYS A 27 5.46 12.24 0.59
C LYS A 27 5.57 10.75 0.28
N THR A 28 6.02 10.40 -0.92
CA THR A 28 6.22 9.00 -1.31
C THR A 28 7.19 8.29 -0.38
N LEU A 29 8.34 8.90 -0.09
CA LEU A 29 9.31 8.34 0.83
C LEU A 29 8.73 8.18 2.25
N GLY A 30 8.00 9.15 2.77
CA GLY A 30 7.40 9.06 4.10
C GLY A 30 6.35 7.94 4.23
N HIS A 31 5.51 7.75 3.21
CA HIS A 31 4.54 6.66 3.19
C HIS A 31 5.21 5.29 2.98
N ILE A 32 6.29 5.21 2.19
CA ILE A 32 7.07 3.98 2.05
C ILE A 32 7.74 3.60 3.37
N GLN A 33 8.40 4.54 4.06
CA GLN A 33 8.96 4.27 5.39
C GLN A 33 7.89 3.78 6.35
N THR A 34 6.72 4.44 6.38
CA THR A 34 5.61 4.01 7.22
C THR A 34 5.14 2.59 6.86
N ALA A 35 5.09 2.23 5.57
CA ALA A 35 4.72 0.88 5.15
C ALA A 35 5.75 -0.18 5.60
N ILE A 36 7.05 0.16 5.52
CA ILE A 36 8.16 -0.67 6.01
C ILE A 36 8.01 -0.89 7.52
N ASP A 37 7.88 0.17 8.30
CA ASP A 37 7.74 0.09 9.76
C ASP A 37 6.57 -0.80 10.16
N ARG A 38 5.43 -0.64 9.46
CA ARG A 38 4.21 -1.43 9.73
C ARG A 38 4.40 -2.91 9.38
N ALA A 39 5.02 -3.20 8.25
CA ALA A 39 5.31 -4.58 7.85
C ALA A 39 6.28 -5.25 8.82
N PHE A 40 7.31 -4.54 9.27
CA PHE A 40 8.25 -5.04 10.27
C PHE A 40 7.56 -5.32 11.61
N LEU A 41 6.74 -4.40 12.11
CA LEU A 41 5.99 -4.59 13.37
C LEU A 41 5.04 -5.80 13.28
N ASP A 42 4.39 -5.99 12.13
CA ASP A 42 3.50 -7.13 11.90
C ASP A 42 4.26 -8.46 11.90
N ILE A 43 5.49 -8.49 11.36
CA ILE A 43 6.36 -9.67 11.43
C ILE A 43 6.81 -9.93 12.87
N LYS A 44 7.30 -8.88 13.56
CA LYS A 44 7.87 -8.98 14.90
C LYS A 44 6.85 -9.46 15.94
N TYR A 45 5.62 -8.96 15.88
CA TYR A 45 4.57 -9.25 16.87
C TYR A 45 3.49 -10.21 16.35
N GLY A 46 3.56 -10.64 15.10
CA GLY A 46 2.55 -11.48 14.44
C GLY A 46 1.24 -10.75 14.08
N SER A 47 1.08 -9.52 14.54
CA SER A 47 -0.04 -8.63 14.23
C SER A 47 0.33 -7.18 14.54
N ILE A 48 -0.31 -6.23 13.84
CA ILE A 48 -0.20 -4.80 14.13
C ILE A 48 -1.52 -4.24 14.67
N TRP A 49 -1.44 -3.33 15.64
CA TRP A 49 -2.59 -2.62 16.20
C TRP A 49 -2.60 -1.13 15.82
N LYS A 50 -3.72 -0.48 16.12
CA LYS A 50 -3.88 0.96 15.88
C LYS A 50 -2.87 1.74 16.72
N TYR A 51 -2.18 2.68 16.06
CA TYR A 51 -1.14 3.52 16.68
C TYR A 51 0.15 2.81 17.10
N ALA A 52 0.37 1.56 16.67
CA ALA A 52 1.67 0.94 16.82
C ALA A 52 2.76 1.82 16.18
N ARG A 53 3.89 1.97 16.90
CA ARG A 53 5.05 2.76 16.51
C ARG A 53 6.29 1.88 16.61
N LEU A 54 7.23 2.11 15.71
CA LEU A 54 8.53 1.46 15.75
C LEU A 54 9.34 2.03 16.93
N SER A 55 9.98 1.14 17.70
CA SER A 55 10.92 1.55 18.76
C SER A 55 12.25 1.97 18.14
N GLU A 56 13.00 2.85 18.81
CA GLU A 56 14.33 3.27 18.37
C GLU A 56 15.28 2.07 18.22
N ASP A 57 15.15 1.07 19.09
CA ASP A 57 15.96 -0.17 19.06
C ASP A 57 15.76 -0.98 17.77
N ASP A 58 14.65 -0.77 17.07
CA ASP A 58 14.29 -1.51 15.86
C ASP A 58 14.64 -0.73 14.58
N TYR A 59 15.15 0.50 14.67
CA TYR A 59 15.40 1.35 13.50
C TYR A 59 16.38 0.73 12.51
N GLU A 60 17.43 0.09 13.01
CA GLU A 60 18.45 -0.59 12.19
C GLU A 60 17.85 -1.69 11.29
N GLN A 61 16.78 -2.36 11.75
CA GLN A 61 16.12 -3.46 11.04
C GLN A 61 15.16 -2.97 9.95
N THR A 62 14.85 -1.67 9.97
CA THR A 62 13.97 -0.99 9.01
C THR A 62 14.72 0.03 8.17
N ASP A 63 16.05 0.01 8.21
CA ASP A 63 16.88 0.96 7.50
C ASP A 63 17.00 0.58 6.01
N PHE A 64 16.74 1.58 5.15
CA PHE A 64 16.81 1.47 3.70
C PHE A 64 17.59 2.64 3.13
N LEU A 65 18.65 2.31 2.39
CA LEU A 65 19.50 3.29 1.74
C LEU A 65 18.93 3.67 0.38
N LEU A 66 18.69 4.96 0.18
CA LEU A 66 18.33 5.54 -1.12
C LEU A 66 19.57 5.61 -2.01
N GLN A 67 19.54 4.89 -3.13
CA GLN A 67 20.59 4.97 -4.15
C GLN A 67 20.42 6.19 -5.06
N GLN A 68 21.47 6.46 -5.84
CA GLN A 68 21.42 7.47 -6.89
C GLN A 68 20.29 7.19 -7.88
N THR A 69 19.56 8.24 -8.24
CA THR A 69 18.45 8.15 -9.19
C THR A 69 18.95 7.83 -10.60
N ARG A 70 18.16 7.06 -11.36
CA ARG A 70 18.50 6.63 -12.73
C ARG A 70 17.62 7.31 -13.79
N GLU A 71 18.16 7.43 -15.01
CA GLU A 71 17.45 7.93 -16.20
C GLU A 71 16.47 6.89 -16.76
N GLY A 72 15.51 7.31 -17.59
CA GLY A 72 14.36 6.50 -18.05
C GLY A 72 13.03 6.77 -17.30
N GLY A 73 12.98 7.92 -16.61
CA GLY A 73 11.97 8.34 -15.66
C GLY A 73 12.67 8.99 -14.46
N PHE A 74 11.96 9.28 -13.38
CA PHE A 74 12.62 9.47 -12.08
C PHE A 74 12.53 8.12 -11.35
N ILE A 75 13.65 7.39 -11.29
CA ILE A 75 13.72 6.08 -10.64
C ILE A 75 14.55 6.21 -9.37
N ALA A 76 13.98 5.80 -8.24
CA ALA A 76 14.62 5.79 -6.93
C ALA A 76 14.63 4.36 -6.37
N ASP A 77 15.84 3.84 -6.11
CA ASP A 77 16.06 2.49 -5.61
C ASP A 77 16.41 2.54 -4.12
N LEU A 78 15.65 1.82 -3.29
CA LEU A 78 15.85 1.68 -1.85
C LEU A 78 16.40 0.30 -1.54
N ILE A 79 17.60 0.22 -0.99
CA ILE A 79 18.25 -1.05 -0.64
C ILE A 79 18.22 -1.23 0.87
N GLY A 80 17.65 -2.36 1.32
CA GLY A 80 17.66 -2.73 2.73
C GLY A 80 19.08 -3.02 3.22
N SER A 81 19.40 -2.48 4.40
CA SER A 81 20.73 -2.60 5.02
C SER A 81 21.00 -4.00 5.58
N ASP A 82 19.97 -4.74 5.99
CA ASP A 82 20.05 -6.06 6.61
C ASP A 82 19.29 -7.14 5.80
N GLU A 83 19.55 -8.42 6.09
CA GLU A 83 18.83 -9.57 5.53
C GLU A 83 17.37 -9.63 6.03
N SER A 84 17.10 -9.14 7.24
CA SER A 84 15.74 -9.04 7.81
C SER A 84 14.80 -8.14 6.97
N ASN A 85 15.34 -7.18 6.21
CA ASN A 85 14.57 -6.34 5.28
C ASN A 85 13.87 -7.17 4.18
N LYS A 86 14.37 -8.35 3.86
CA LYS A 86 13.77 -9.24 2.85
C LYS A 86 12.38 -9.72 3.25
N ASP A 87 12.22 -10.09 4.51
CA ASP A 87 10.95 -10.57 5.04
C ASP A 87 9.95 -9.42 5.10
N THR A 88 10.42 -8.23 5.47
CA THR A 88 9.64 -6.98 5.44
C THR A 88 9.16 -6.64 4.03
N ILE A 89 10.02 -6.70 3.01
CA ILE A 89 9.62 -6.48 1.60
C ILE A 89 8.61 -7.55 1.16
N THR A 90 8.86 -8.82 1.50
CA THR A 90 7.95 -9.92 1.18
C THR A 90 6.58 -9.68 1.79
N ARG A 91 6.53 -9.21 3.04
CA ARG A 91 5.31 -8.87 3.75
C ARG A 91 4.53 -7.72 3.11
N ILE A 92 5.24 -6.68 2.66
CA ILE A 92 4.63 -5.56 1.91
C ILE A 92 4.04 -6.08 0.60
N ASN A 93 4.80 -6.86 -0.18
CA ASN A 93 4.32 -7.42 -1.45
C ASN A 93 3.06 -8.27 -1.23
N ASN A 94 3.03 -9.12 -0.21
CA ASN A 94 1.87 -9.94 0.11
C ASN A 94 0.63 -9.11 0.50
N ALA A 95 0.81 -7.96 1.17
CA ALA A 95 -0.30 -7.06 1.49
C ALA A 95 -0.85 -6.35 0.24
N VAL A 96 0.04 -5.92 -0.66
CA VAL A 96 -0.31 -5.04 -1.79
C VAL A 96 -0.75 -5.83 -3.03
N ALA A 97 -0.19 -7.02 -3.26
CA ALA A 97 -0.46 -7.83 -4.44
C ALA A 97 -1.96 -8.08 -4.69
N PRO A 98 -2.79 -8.43 -3.69
CA PRO A 98 -4.23 -8.63 -3.92
C PRO A 98 -4.93 -7.39 -4.46
N ALA A 99 -4.59 -6.20 -3.95
CA ALA A 99 -5.18 -4.95 -4.40
C ALA A 99 -4.71 -4.60 -5.83
N TYR A 100 -3.46 -4.90 -6.16
CA TYR A 100 -2.91 -4.69 -7.49
C TYR A 100 -3.55 -5.64 -8.52
N GLU A 101 -3.65 -6.93 -8.20
CA GLU A 101 -4.32 -7.93 -9.04
C GLU A 101 -5.80 -7.56 -9.27
N GLN A 102 -6.50 -7.12 -8.21
CA GLN A 102 -7.88 -6.66 -8.32
C GLN A 102 -8.01 -5.44 -9.24
N SER A 103 -7.08 -4.47 -9.16
CA SER A 103 -7.10 -3.29 -10.05
C SER A 103 -6.84 -3.61 -11.52
N ASN A 104 -6.07 -4.67 -11.80
CA ASN A 104 -5.81 -5.15 -13.16
C ASN A 104 -6.94 -6.04 -13.70
N SER A 105 -7.78 -6.59 -12.82
CA SER A 105 -8.95 -7.33 -13.23
C SER A 105 -10.01 -6.38 -13.79
N SER A 106 -10.64 -6.73 -14.91
CA SER A 106 -11.78 -5.97 -15.46
C SER A 106 -13.07 -6.17 -14.66
N GLN A 107 -13.01 -6.83 -13.51
CA GLN A 107 -14.17 -7.07 -12.68
C GLN A 107 -14.56 -5.77 -11.97
N PRO A 108 -15.86 -5.40 -11.97
CA PRO A 108 -16.31 -4.26 -11.21
C PRO A 108 -15.97 -4.47 -9.73
N ILE A 109 -15.40 -3.46 -9.09
CA ILE A 109 -15.18 -3.46 -7.64
C ILE A 109 -16.56 -3.49 -6.98
N GLU A 110 -16.94 -4.64 -6.43
CA GLU A 110 -18.19 -4.80 -5.71
C GLU A 110 -18.18 -3.92 -4.46
N GLN A 111 -18.84 -2.77 -4.53
CA GLN A 111 -19.15 -1.95 -3.36
C GLN A 111 -20.42 -2.50 -2.73
N GLU A 112 -20.30 -3.60 -1.98
CA GLU A 112 -21.43 -4.11 -1.21
C GLU A 112 -21.76 -3.15 -0.07
N ALA A 113 -23.04 -2.79 0.07
CA ALA A 113 -23.49 -2.06 1.24
C ALA A 113 -23.38 -2.97 2.48
N ILE A 114 -23.20 -2.37 3.66
CA ILE A 114 -23.15 -3.11 4.93
C ILE A 114 -24.43 -3.94 5.13
N SER A 115 -25.59 -3.44 4.64
CA SER A 115 -26.85 -4.19 4.62
C SER A 115 -26.73 -5.50 3.85
N ASP A 116 -26.12 -5.46 2.68
CA ASP A 116 -26.02 -6.59 1.77
C ASP A 116 -25.06 -7.65 2.32
N GLN A 117 -23.96 -7.20 2.94
CA GLN A 117 -23.05 -8.08 3.68
C GLN A 117 -23.74 -8.77 4.85
N LEU A 118 -24.59 -8.05 5.58
CA LEU A 118 -25.31 -8.58 6.74
C LEU A 118 -26.37 -9.60 6.30
N ASP A 119 -27.09 -9.32 5.21
CA ASP A 119 -28.09 -10.22 4.66
C ASP A 119 -27.45 -11.46 4.01
N SER A 120 -26.30 -11.32 3.34
CA SER A 120 -25.50 -12.45 2.86
C SER A 120 -25.01 -13.34 4.01
N ARG A 121 -24.53 -12.76 5.11
CA ARG A 121 -24.14 -13.54 6.31
C ARG A 121 -25.33 -14.26 6.94
N LYS A 122 -26.49 -13.61 7.05
CA LYS A 122 -27.72 -14.27 7.51
C LYS A 122 -28.12 -15.45 6.62
N ARG A 123 -28.05 -15.28 5.29
CA ARG A 123 -28.34 -16.35 4.33
C ARG A 123 -27.39 -17.54 4.51
N ASN A 124 -26.08 -17.28 4.63
CA ASN A 124 -25.07 -18.32 4.82
C ASN A 124 -25.23 -19.06 6.15
N TYR A 125 -25.58 -18.35 7.22
CA TYR A 125 -25.92 -18.95 8.51
C TYR A 125 -27.16 -19.86 8.40
N ASN A 126 -28.26 -19.35 7.82
CA ASN A 126 -29.49 -20.13 7.64
C ASN A 126 -29.30 -21.34 6.71
N ALA A 127 -28.37 -21.25 5.76
CA ALA A 127 -28.01 -22.35 4.86
C ALA A 127 -27.05 -23.38 5.48
N GLY A 128 -26.60 -23.18 6.73
CA GLY A 128 -25.64 -24.06 7.40
C GLY A 128 -24.22 -24.01 6.82
N VAL A 129 -23.90 -22.99 6.02
CA VAL A 129 -22.57 -22.81 5.42
C VAL A 129 -21.60 -22.20 6.43
N GLN A 130 -22.11 -21.44 7.40
CA GLN A 130 -21.30 -20.75 8.40
C GLN A 130 -21.85 -20.99 9.80
N GLU A 131 -21.01 -21.55 10.67
CA GLU A 131 -21.32 -21.73 12.10
C GLU A 131 -20.96 -20.47 12.90
N PRO A 132 -21.83 -20.02 13.82
CA PRO A 132 -21.56 -18.87 14.67
C PRO A 132 -20.51 -19.26 15.72
N VAL A 133 -19.49 -18.42 15.84
CA VAL A 133 -18.42 -18.59 16.82
C VAL A 133 -18.76 -17.77 18.06
N SER A 134 -18.53 -18.32 19.26
CA SER A 134 -18.72 -17.55 20.49
C SER A 134 -17.72 -16.40 20.59
N TYR A 135 -18.10 -15.33 21.29
CA TYR A 135 -17.25 -14.16 21.45
C TYR A 135 -15.92 -14.49 22.14
N GLU A 136 -15.97 -15.36 23.14
CA GLU A 136 -14.81 -15.84 23.89
C GLU A 136 -13.85 -16.59 22.96
N THR A 137 -14.37 -17.43 22.07
CA THR A 137 -13.57 -18.15 21.08
C THR A 137 -12.91 -17.19 20.09
N LEU A 138 -13.63 -16.15 19.66
CA LEU A 138 -13.10 -15.12 18.76
C LEU A 138 -11.94 -14.32 19.39
N ILE A 139 -12.03 -14.02 20.69
CA ILE A 139 -10.95 -13.31 21.41
C ILE A 139 -9.73 -14.20 21.64
N HIS A 140 -9.95 -15.44 22.10
CA HIS A 140 -8.87 -16.31 22.54
C HIS A 140 -8.20 -17.09 21.39
N ASN A 141 -8.92 -17.30 20.29
CA ASN A 141 -8.40 -17.95 19.10
C ASN A 141 -8.90 -17.23 17.84
N PRO A 142 -8.45 -15.98 17.61
CA PRO A 142 -8.86 -15.23 16.43
C PRO A 142 -8.33 -15.92 15.18
N ASP A 143 -9.14 -15.95 14.14
CA ASP A 143 -8.71 -16.42 12.82
C ASP A 143 -7.48 -15.61 12.38
N PRO A 144 -6.34 -16.26 12.06
CA PRO A 144 -5.15 -15.59 11.55
C PRO A 144 -5.44 -14.69 10.34
N ALA A 145 -6.42 -15.06 9.49
CA ALA A 145 -6.83 -14.23 8.36
C ALA A 145 -7.44 -12.90 8.80
N GLN A 146 -8.27 -12.90 9.85
CA GLN A 146 -8.87 -11.67 10.39
C GLN A 146 -7.84 -10.80 11.12
N THR A 147 -6.94 -11.43 11.86
CA THR A 147 -5.86 -10.74 12.58
C THR A 147 -4.92 -10.01 11.62
N ARG A 148 -4.59 -10.65 10.49
CA ARG A 148 -3.74 -10.07 9.44
C ARG A 148 -4.46 -9.03 8.57
N ALA A 149 -5.78 -9.13 8.42
CA ALA A 149 -6.55 -8.20 7.58
C ALA A 149 -6.42 -6.74 8.03
N TYR A 150 -6.22 -6.46 9.32
CA TYR A 150 -5.90 -5.10 9.75
C TYR A 150 -4.51 -4.67 9.30
N GLY A 151 -3.50 -5.54 9.47
CA GLY A 151 -2.13 -5.29 9.02
C GLY A 151 -2.05 -5.00 7.53
N ASP A 152 -2.67 -5.83 6.71
CA ASP A 152 -2.74 -5.66 5.25
C ASP A 152 -3.35 -4.32 4.86
N ARG A 153 -4.54 -4.02 5.38
CA ARG A 153 -5.21 -2.73 5.14
C ARG A 153 -4.36 -1.55 5.54
N SER A 154 -3.60 -1.71 6.62
CA SER A 154 -2.79 -0.64 7.14
C SER A 154 -1.52 -0.37 6.33
N ILE A 155 -0.96 -1.40 5.68
CA ILE A 155 0.13 -1.26 4.70
C ILE A 155 -0.43 -0.70 3.39
N VAL A 156 -1.50 -1.29 2.85
CA VAL A 156 -2.14 -0.88 1.58
C VAL A 156 -2.57 0.60 1.62
N LYS A 157 -3.07 1.06 2.76
CA LYS A 157 -3.45 2.48 2.95
C LYS A 157 -2.31 3.43 2.62
N GLU A 158 -1.06 3.11 2.98
CA GLU A 158 0.07 3.99 2.72
C GLU A 158 0.35 4.11 1.21
N PHE A 159 0.16 3.03 0.44
CA PHE A 159 0.24 3.07 -1.02
C PHE A 159 -0.89 3.88 -1.65
N ASP A 160 -2.11 3.80 -1.12
CA ASP A 160 -3.20 4.68 -1.57
C ASP A 160 -2.90 6.17 -1.29
N GLN A 161 -2.24 6.50 -0.18
CA GLN A 161 -1.81 7.88 0.07
C GLN A 161 -0.77 8.37 -0.95
N ILE A 162 0.15 7.49 -1.38
CA ILE A 162 1.10 7.79 -2.47
C ILE A 162 0.31 8.07 -3.76
N ALA A 163 -0.61 7.17 -4.14
CA ALA A 163 -1.44 7.34 -5.33
C ALA A 163 -2.31 8.61 -5.26
N SER A 164 -2.82 8.96 -4.08
CA SER A 164 -3.59 10.19 -3.84
C SER A 164 -2.76 11.45 -4.08
N ALA A 165 -1.51 11.48 -3.61
CA ALA A 165 -0.58 12.59 -3.86
C ALA A 165 -0.31 12.79 -5.36
N ILE A 166 -0.16 11.68 -6.10
CA ILE A 166 0.03 11.68 -7.56
C ILE A 166 -1.24 12.17 -8.29
N ARG A 167 -2.42 11.63 -7.93
CA ARG A 167 -3.72 12.03 -8.51
C ARG A 167 -4.01 13.52 -8.33
N GLY A 168 -3.81 14.04 -7.12
CA GLY A 168 -4.00 15.45 -6.82
C GLY A 168 -3.14 16.35 -7.72
N LEU A 169 -1.90 15.93 -7.99
CA LEU A 169 -1.01 16.67 -8.88
C LEU A 169 -1.46 16.62 -10.34
N TYR A 170 -1.88 15.44 -10.83
CA TYR A 170 -2.37 15.28 -12.19
C TYR A 170 -3.54 16.22 -12.48
N ILE A 171 -4.49 16.33 -11.54
CA ILE A 171 -5.64 17.25 -11.64
C ILE A 171 -5.17 18.72 -11.72
N ILE A 172 -4.16 19.12 -10.92
CA ILE A 172 -3.62 20.49 -10.96
C ILE A 172 -2.91 20.76 -12.29
N LEU A 173 -2.12 19.81 -12.79
CA LEU A 173 -1.44 19.92 -14.08
C LEU A 173 -2.45 20.04 -15.22
N CYS A 174 -3.47 19.18 -15.27
CA CYS A 174 -4.57 19.26 -16.22
C CYS A 174 -5.29 20.62 -16.17
N LYS A 175 -5.65 21.10 -14.97
CA LYS A 175 -6.32 22.41 -14.82
C LYS A 175 -5.45 23.59 -15.30
N ARG A 176 -4.13 23.55 -15.08
CA ARG A 176 -3.19 24.56 -15.58
C ARG A 176 -3.08 24.55 -17.11
N THR A 177 -3.14 23.39 -17.74
CA THR A 177 -3.11 23.25 -19.21
C THR A 177 -4.41 23.75 -19.84
N ILE A 178 -5.57 23.47 -19.23
CA ILE A 178 -6.90 23.92 -19.73
C ILE A 178 -7.04 25.46 -19.69
N GLY A 179 -6.37 26.14 -18.75
CA GLY A 179 -6.32 27.62 -18.69
C GLY A 179 -5.52 28.28 -19.83
N ARG A 180 -4.80 27.52 -20.66
CA ARG A 180 -4.06 28.00 -21.84
C ARG A 180 -4.45 27.14 -23.07
N LYS A 181 -5.63 27.41 -23.66
CA LYS A 181 -6.15 26.89 -24.95
C LYS A 181 -5.70 25.47 -25.39
N LEU A 182 -6.68 24.55 -25.34
CA LEU A 182 -6.93 23.37 -26.19
C LEU A 182 -5.87 22.24 -26.26
N SER A 183 -6.00 21.27 -25.36
CA SER A 183 -5.90 19.82 -25.66
C SER A 183 -6.58 19.01 -24.54
N PRO A 184 -7.30 17.90 -24.86
CA PRO A 184 -7.86 17.03 -23.84
C PRO A 184 -6.72 16.31 -23.09
N CYS A 185 -6.87 16.16 -21.76
CA CYS A 185 -5.90 15.39 -20.99
C CYS A 185 -5.84 13.96 -21.52
N PRO A 186 -4.65 13.40 -21.77
CA PRO A 186 -4.54 11.98 -22.12
C PRO A 186 -5.08 11.15 -20.95
N GLU A 187 -5.89 10.14 -21.26
CA GLU A 187 -6.32 9.19 -20.24
C GLU A 187 -5.09 8.47 -19.67
N PRO A 188 -5.06 8.20 -18.35
CA PRO A 188 -4.05 7.33 -17.79
C PRO A 188 -4.20 5.95 -18.44
N GLN A 189 -3.17 5.51 -19.16
CA GLN A 189 -3.01 4.12 -19.58
C GLN A 189 -2.54 3.27 -18.41
#